data_AF-A0A318ZJW2-F1
#
_entry.id   AF-A0A318ZJW2-F1
#
_cell.length_a   1.000
_cell.length_b   1.000
_cell.length_c   1.000
_cell.angle_alpha   90.00
_cell.angle_beta   90.00
_cell.angle_gamma   90.00
#
_symmetry.space_group_name_H-M   'P 1'
#
loop_
_entity.id
_entity.type
_entity.pdbx_description
1 polymer ?
#
loop_
_entity_poly.entity_id
_entity_poly.type
_entity_poly.pdbx_seq_one_letter_code
_entity_poly.pdbx_strand_id
1 'polypeptide(L)'
;MAESEWSPSSWASKPIKQDVVYDDAAGVQAALAKLQKLPPLVTTQEVNDLKKSLKNVALGKAFVLQGGDCAELFDYCNMDMIEAKVKLLLQMSLVLIWGANKPVVRIARIAGQFAKPRSSPMETIDGVEMPSFRGDNINGFDATPESRKPDPSRLVSAYFHSAATLNYMRASLSSGLADLHSPLDWGLGHVITPSIREKYTKIVNRVKDALRFMQTVGIDTDRGVETVDIYTSHEGLLLEYEQSLLRHLKNPDPPTTSTQPPKSYYATSSHFLWIGDRTRQINGAHVEFFRGIANPIGIKIGPSMTPAELTSLLDIVNPAREIGKVTLISRYGAAKISQYLPAHIAAVQASGHIPVWQCDPMHGNTQATPSGVKTRHFSDILSELKQALEIHRAAGSFLGGMHLELTGEAVTECVGGAGGLTEEGLSERYTTFCDPRLNEKQALELAFLVAGFYRELDEELAEDESI
;
A
#
# COMPACT_ATOMS: atom_id res chain seq x y z
N MET A 1 19.72 23.67 18.84
CA MET A 1 18.51 23.75 19.69
C MET A 1 18.15 22.34 20.07
N ALA A 2 17.93 22.04 21.35
CA ALA A 2 17.49 20.70 21.74
C ALA A 2 16.18 20.39 21.00
N GLU A 3 16.11 19.28 20.28
CA GLU A 3 14.87 18.82 19.66
C GLU A 3 13.81 18.66 20.75
N SER A 4 12.61 19.19 20.52
CA SER A 4 11.48 18.99 21.43
C SER A 4 11.21 17.49 21.57
N GLU A 5 11.08 17.03 22.82
CA GLU A 5 10.76 15.63 23.13
C GLU A 5 9.48 15.22 22.39
N TRP A 6 9.51 14.04 21.76
CA TRP A 6 8.36 13.54 21.01
C TRP A 6 7.24 13.12 21.96
N SER A 7 6.01 13.47 21.60
CA SER A 7 4.81 12.95 22.26
C SER A 7 3.72 12.67 21.22
N PRO A 8 2.71 11.86 21.55
CA PRO A 8 1.57 11.62 20.66
C PRO A 8 0.90 12.88 20.09
N SER A 9 0.97 14.01 20.81
CA SER A 9 0.35 15.29 20.43
C SER A 9 1.34 16.34 19.91
N SER A 10 2.64 16.03 19.86
CA SER A 10 3.69 16.97 19.42
C SER A 10 3.46 17.51 17.99
N TRP A 11 2.83 16.71 17.11
CA TRP A 11 2.46 17.09 15.75
C TRP A 11 1.50 18.28 15.68
N ALA A 12 0.65 18.48 16.69
CA ALA A 12 -0.35 19.55 16.71
C ALA A 12 0.30 20.95 16.81
N SER A 13 1.58 21.02 17.20
CA SER A 13 2.36 22.25 17.21
C SER A 13 3.05 22.57 15.89
N LYS A 14 2.98 21.66 14.90
CA LYS A 14 3.65 21.78 13.60
C LYS A 14 2.68 22.26 12.53
N PRO A 15 3.16 22.88 11.44
CA PRO A 15 2.34 23.17 10.28
C PRO A 15 1.72 21.89 9.70
N ILE A 16 0.41 21.90 9.50
CA ILE A 16 -0.33 20.79 8.89
C ILE A 16 -0.80 21.16 7.48
N LYS A 17 -0.77 20.17 6.58
CA LYS A 17 -1.39 20.24 5.25
C LYS A 17 -2.55 19.25 5.21
N GLN A 18 -3.53 19.53 4.35
CA GLN A 18 -4.69 18.67 4.14
C GLN A 18 -5.57 18.51 5.40
N ASP A 19 -5.54 19.47 6.31
CA ASP A 19 -6.40 19.50 7.49
C ASP A 19 -7.89 19.57 7.12
N VAL A 20 -8.78 19.15 8.02
CA VAL A 20 -10.24 19.13 7.85
C VAL A 20 -10.88 20.08 8.84
N VAL A 21 -11.64 21.05 8.34
CA VAL A 21 -12.45 21.93 9.19
C VAL A 21 -13.82 21.31 9.38
N TYR A 22 -14.18 21.03 10.63
CA TYR A 22 -15.51 20.56 11.02
C TYR A 22 -16.30 21.70 11.67
N ASP A 23 -17.58 21.83 11.32
CA ASP A 23 -18.48 22.80 11.96
C ASP A 23 -18.80 22.42 13.41
N ASP A 24 -18.87 21.11 13.70
CA ASP A 24 -19.16 20.56 15.03
C ASP A 24 -17.88 20.10 15.76
N ALA A 25 -17.16 21.04 16.35
CA ALA A 25 -15.95 20.76 17.13
C ALA A 25 -16.22 19.86 18.36
N ALA A 26 -17.41 19.97 18.97
CA ALA A 26 -17.78 19.15 20.12
C ALA A 26 -17.99 17.68 19.71
N GLY A 27 -18.63 17.46 18.57
CA GLY A 27 -18.77 16.15 17.94
C GLY A 27 -17.43 15.51 17.60
N VAL A 28 -16.46 16.28 17.08
CA VAL A 28 -15.10 15.79 16.85
C VAL A 28 -14.47 15.31 18.15
N GLN A 29 -14.48 16.12 19.21
CA GLN A 29 -13.89 15.72 20.49
C GLN A 29 -14.57 14.48 21.08
N ALA A 30 -15.90 14.37 20.97
CA ALA A 30 -16.65 13.20 21.41
C ALA A 30 -16.27 11.94 20.61
N ALA A 31 -16.13 12.05 19.29
CA ALA A 31 -15.71 10.97 18.42
C ALA A 31 -14.28 10.49 18.74
N LEU A 32 -13.33 11.42 18.87
CA LEU A 32 -11.93 11.11 19.22
C LEU A 32 -11.82 10.46 20.60
N ALA A 33 -12.55 10.96 21.61
CA ALA A 33 -12.59 10.38 22.94
C ALA A 33 -13.19 8.96 22.95
N LYS A 34 -14.13 8.66 22.05
CA LYS A 34 -14.65 7.31 21.84
C LYS A 34 -13.59 6.41 21.23
N LEU A 35 -12.93 6.82 20.14
CA LEU A 35 -11.87 6.06 19.47
C LEU A 35 -10.72 5.67 20.40
N GLN A 36 -10.33 6.56 21.32
CA GLN A 36 -9.28 6.28 22.32
C GLN A 36 -9.61 5.11 23.25
N LYS A 37 -10.89 4.83 23.48
CA LYS A 37 -11.36 3.72 24.34
C LYS A 37 -11.58 2.42 23.60
N LEU A 38 -11.65 2.45 22.27
CA LEU A 38 -11.89 1.27 21.46
C LEU A 38 -10.64 0.39 21.37
N PRO A 39 -10.79 -0.94 21.16
CA PRO A 39 -9.68 -1.84 20.97
C PRO A 39 -8.73 -1.43 19.82
N PRO A 40 -7.44 -1.79 19.90
CA PRO A 40 -6.53 -1.77 18.76
C PRO A 40 -7.09 -2.59 17.57
N LEU A 41 -6.88 -2.14 16.33
CA LEU A 41 -7.20 -2.96 15.15
C LEU A 41 -6.12 -4.01 14.87
N VAL A 42 -4.86 -3.69 15.20
CA VAL A 42 -3.71 -4.58 15.01
C VAL A 42 -2.91 -4.75 16.30
N THR A 43 -2.20 -5.86 16.41
CA THR A 43 -1.35 -6.16 17.58
C THR A 43 0.11 -5.73 17.37
N THR A 44 0.85 -5.56 18.45
CA THR A 44 2.29 -5.24 18.35
C THR A 44 3.10 -6.39 17.76
N GLN A 45 2.68 -7.65 17.95
CA GLN A 45 3.36 -8.81 17.37
C GLN A 45 3.30 -8.77 15.84
N GLU A 46 2.10 -8.59 15.29
CA GLU A 46 1.89 -8.52 13.83
C GLU A 46 2.68 -7.38 13.19
N VAL A 47 2.73 -6.21 13.85
CA VAL A 47 3.55 -5.08 13.39
C VAL A 47 5.04 -5.47 13.35
N ASN A 48 5.56 -6.15 14.36
CA ASN A 48 6.97 -6.56 14.39
C ASN A 48 7.29 -7.68 13.40
N ASP A 49 6.35 -8.58 13.12
CA ASP A 49 6.50 -9.60 12.09
C ASP A 49 6.55 -8.96 10.69
N LEU A 50 5.75 -7.90 10.46
CA LEU A 50 5.89 -7.08 9.26
C LEU A 50 7.26 -6.38 9.20
N LYS A 51 7.77 -5.83 10.30
CA LYS A 51 9.12 -5.20 10.34
C LYS A 51 10.21 -6.20 9.95
N LYS A 52 10.16 -7.43 10.47
CA LYS A 52 11.09 -8.51 10.10
C LYS A 52 11.01 -8.83 8.61
N SER A 53 9.80 -8.89 8.08
CA SER A 53 9.55 -9.14 6.66
C SER A 53 10.10 -8.00 5.79
N LEU A 54 9.86 -6.73 6.15
CA LEU A 54 10.37 -5.57 5.42
C LEU A 54 11.88 -5.42 5.53
N LYS A 55 12.50 -5.85 6.64
CA LYS A 55 13.97 -5.97 6.71
C LYS A 55 14.50 -6.95 5.67
N ASN A 56 13.85 -8.10 5.48
CA ASN A 56 14.26 -9.05 4.44
C ASN A 56 14.10 -8.45 3.03
N VAL A 57 13.03 -7.69 2.82
CA VAL A 57 12.83 -6.95 1.56
C VAL A 57 13.94 -5.94 1.34
N ALA A 58 14.26 -5.10 2.33
CA ALA A 58 15.33 -4.10 2.26
C ALA A 58 16.74 -4.71 2.06
N LEU A 59 16.88 -6.03 2.24
CA LEU A 59 18.10 -6.81 1.99
C LEU A 59 18.02 -7.66 0.71
N GLY A 60 16.99 -7.51 -0.11
CA GLY A 60 16.85 -8.21 -1.40
C GLY A 60 16.40 -9.67 -1.27
N LYS A 61 15.94 -10.08 -0.10
CA LYS A 61 15.55 -11.46 0.23
C LYS A 61 14.06 -11.74 0.08
N ALA A 62 13.25 -10.71 -0.16
CA ALA A 62 11.80 -10.80 -0.33
C ALA A 62 11.31 -9.62 -1.19
N PHE A 63 10.06 -9.67 -1.64
CA PHE A 63 9.42 -8.62 -2.44
C PHE A 63 8.10 -8.17 -1.81
N VAL A 64 7.79 -6.87 -1.82
CA VAL A 64 6.52 -6.34 -1.33
C VAL A 64 5.52 -6.21 -2.47
N LEU A 65 4.36 -6.82 -2.29
CA LEU A 65 3.15 -6.52 -3.06
C LEU A 65 2.22 -5.71 -2.17
N GLN A 66 2.11 -4.41 -2.43
CA GLN A 66 1.11 -3.56 -1.79
C GLN A 66 0.03 -3.18 -2.78
N GLY A 67 -1.24 -3.43 -2.45
CA GLY A 67 -2.33 -3.16 -3.40
C GLY A 67 -3.71 -3.12 -2.76
N GLY A 68 -4.64 -2.45 -3.42
CA GLY A 68 -6.05 -2.35 -3.02
C GLY A 68 -6.67 -1.06 -3.55
N ASP A 69 -7.78 -0.65 -2.95
CA ASP A 69 -8.52 0.50 -3.46
C ASP A 69 -7.72 1.80 -3.43
N CYS A 70 -8.08 2.73 -4.33
CA CYS A 70 -7.65 4.10 -4.17
C CYS A 70 -8.21 4.61 -2.84
N ALA A 71 -9.52 4.85 -2.75
CA ALA A 71 -10.23 5.15 -1.51
C ALA A 71 -11.19 4.00 -1.19
N GLU A 72 -11.21 3.53 0.04
CA GLU A 72 -12.30 2.67 0.50
C GLU A 72 -13.56 3.52 0.72
N LEU A 73 -14.71 2.94 0.40
CA LEU A 73 -16.01 3.41 0.86
C LEU A 73 -16.53 2.50 1.97
N PHE A 74 -17.42 3.01 2.80
CA PHE A 74 -18.14 2.21 3.79
C PHE A 74 -18.95 1.09 3.13
N ASP A 75 -19.52 1.34 1.94
CA ASP A 75 -20.26 0.34 1.17
C ASP A 75 -19.38 -0.81 0.65
N TYR A 76 -18.05 -0.62 0.60
CA TYR A 76 -17.11 -1.69 0.22
C TYR A 76 -16.86 -2.68 1.37
N CYS A 77 -17.38 -2.41 2.58
CA CYS A 77 -17.34 -3.32 3.71
C CYS A 77 -18.39 -4.45 3.55
N ASN A 78 -18.21 -5.27 2.52
CA ASN A 78 -19.03 -6.44 2.25
C ASN A 78 -18.17 -7.62 1.78
N MET A 79 -18.72 -8.82 1.88
CA MET A 79 -18.06 -10.09 1.58
C MET A 79 -17.39 -10.09 0.19
N ASP A 80 -18.15 -9.81 -0.85
CA ASP A 80 -17.69 -9.94 -2.24
C ASP A 80 -16.52 -8.99 -2.54
N MET A 81 -16.61 -7.73 -2.09
CA MET A 81 -15.58 -6.72 -2.31
C MET A 81 -14.28 -7.02 -1.56
N ILE A 82 -14.40 -7.50 -0.31
CA ILE A 82 -13.23 -7.86 0.49
C ILE A 82 -12.56 -9.10 -0.11
N GLU A 83 -13.33 -10.14 -0.43
CA GLU A 83 -12.79 -11.35 -1.04
C GLU A 83 -12.15 -11.09 -2.40
N ALA A 84 -12.79 -10.29 -3.27
CA ALA A 84 -12.24 -9.98 -4.59
C ALA A 84 -10.86 -9.32 -4.50
N LYS A 85 -10.68 -8.38 -3.56
CA LYS A 85 -9.38 -7.74 -3.31
C LYS A 85 -8.34 -8.71 -2.77
N VAL A 86 -8.72 -9.54 -1.79
CA VAL A 86 -7.83 -10.53 -1.19
C VAL A 86 -7.39 -11.56 -2.23
N LYS A 87 -8.34 -12.11 -3.00
CA LYS A 87 -8.08 -13.07 -4.09
C LYS A 87 -7.11 -12.49 -5.12
N LEU A 88 -7.32 -11.25 -5.56
CA LEU A 88 -6.41 -10.60 -6.52
C LEU A 88 -4.98 -10.45 -5.97
N LEU A 89 -4.82 -10.04 -4.71
CA LEU A 89 -3.50 -9.97 -4.08
C LEU A 89 -2.84 -11.35 -3.98
N LEU A 90 -3.61 -12.40 -3.66
CA LEU A 90 -3.12 -13.78 -3.61
C LEU A 90 -2.68 -14.27 -4.99
N GLN A 91 -3.49 -14.07 -6.03
CA GLN A 91 -3.17 -14.45 -7.40
C GLN A 91 -1.89 -13.75 -7.90
N MET A 92 -1.78 -12.43 -7.72
CA MET A 92 -0.57 -11.68 -8.08
C MET A 92 0.64 -12.18 -7.30
N SER A 93 0.49 -12.45 -6.00
CA SER A 93 1.59 -12.95 -5.17
C SER A 93 2.11 -14.30 -5.64
N LEU A 94 1.24 -15.18 -6.13
CA LEU A 94 1.63 -16.48 -6.66
C LEU A 94 2.50 -16.34 -7.91
N VAL A 95 2.12 -15.44 -8.82
CA VAL A 95 2.90 -15.12 -10.02
C VAL A 95 4.28 -14.56 -9.65
N LEU A 96 4.32 -13.65 -8.68
CA LEU A 96 5.56 -13.04 -8.20
C LEU A 96 6.48 -14.03 -7.48
N ILE A 97 5.96 -14.88 -6.60
CA ILE A 97 6.75 -15.91 -5.89
C ILE A 97 7.39 -16.83 -6.92
N TRP A 98 6.60 -17.29 -7.90
CA TRP A 98 7.07 -18.20 -8.93
C TRP A 98 8.11 -17.56 -9.85
N GLY A 99 7.92 -16.30 -10.24
CA GLY A 99 8.83 -15.60 -11.14
C GLY A 99 10.08 -15.07 -10.46
N ALA A 100 9.93 -14.38 -9.33
CA ALA A 100 11.05 -13.76 -8.64
C ALA A 100 11.84 -14.72 -7.73
N ASN A 101 11.37 -15.97 -7.58
CA ASN A 101 11.94 -16.99 -6.69
C ASN A 101 12.24 -16.45 -5.27
N LYS A 102 11.36 -15.59 -4.77
CA LYS A 102 11.49 -14.89 -3.48
C LYS A 102 10.15 -14.89 -2.74
N PRO A 103 10.17 -14.90 -1.39
CA PRO A 103 8.97 -14.65 -0.59
C PRO A 103 8.32 -13.30 -0.94
N VAL A 104 6.98 -13.27 -0.95
CA VAL A 104 6.20 -12.05 -1.16
C VAL A 104 5.50 -11.62 0.12
N VAL A 105 5.78 -10.38 0.56
CA VAL A 105 5.12 -9.71 1.67
C VAL A 105 3.89 -8.98 1.13
N ARG A 106 2.70 -9.37 1.58
CA ARG A 106 1.42 -8.83 1.09
C ARG A 106 0.91 -7.74 2.01
N ILE A 107 0.76 -6.53 1.49
CA ILE A 107 0.26 -5.38 2.25
C ILE A 107 -0.97 -4.83 1.52
N ALA A 108 -2.16 -5.11 2.02
CA ALA A 108 -3.39 -4.62 1.44
C ALA A 108 -3.64 -3.14 1.79
N ARG A 109 -4.11 -2.36 0.82
CA ARG A 109 -4.73 -1.04 1.05
C ARG A 109 -6.20 -1.29 1.42
N ILE A 110 -6.44 -1.62 2.69
CA ILE A 110 -7.73 -2.10 3.18
C ILE A 110 -7.88 -1.83 4.68
N ALA A 111 -9.12 -1.76 5.14
CA ALA A 111 -9.49 -1.58 6.54
C ALA A 111 -8.97 -0.27 7.15
N GLY A 112 -8.95 0.83 6.39
CA GLY A 112 -8.58 2.14 6.91
C GLY A 112 -8.29 3.21 5.85
N GLN A 113 -8.28 2.84 4.57
CA GLN A 113 -7.90 3.71 3.46
C GLN A 113 -9.05 4.63 3.01
N PHE A 114 -9.77 5.22 3.95
CA PHE A 114 -10.91 6.09 3.69
C PHE A 114 -10.46 7.51 3.29
N ALA A 115 -9.49 8.09 4.00
CA ALA A 115 -9.13 9.50 3.84
C ALA A 115 -8.37 9.79 2.54
N LYS A 116 -8.64 10.95 1.93
CA LYS A 116 -8.00 11.39 0.69
C LYS A 116 -7.54 12.84 0.68
N PRO A 117 -6.27 13.11 0.29
CA PRO A 117 -5.84 14.46 0.06
C PRO A 117 -6.43 14.99 -1.25
N ARG A 118 -6.77 16.27 -1.29
CA ARG A 118 -7.34 16.93 -2.48
C ARG A 118 -6.48 18.11 -2.89
N SER A 119 -6.43 18.38 -4.19
CA SER A 119 -5.75 19.55 -4.74
C SER A 119 -6.48 20.85 -4.41
N SER A 120 -7.80 20.80 -4.26
CA SER A 120 -8.66 21.91 -3.85
C SER A 120 -9.55 21.46 -2.68
N PRO A 121 -9.83 22.32 -1.69
CA PRO A 121 -10.79 22.02 -0.62
C PRO A 121 -12.25 22.04 -1.12
N MET A 122 -12.53 22.75 -2.21
CA MET A 122 -13.86 22.90 -2.83
C MET A 122 -13.87 22.32 -4.24
N GLU A 123 -15.00 21.79 -4.68
CA GLU A 123 -15.25 21.42 -6.08
C GLU A 123 -16.62 21.91 -6.55
N THR A 124 -16.74 22.12 -7.86
CA THR A 124 -17.98 22.54 -8.51
C THR A 124 -18.45 21.44 -9.42
N ILE A 125 -19.64 20.89 -9.14
CA ILE A 125 -20.28 19.84 -9.94
C ILE A 125 -21.62 20.40 -10.41
N ASP A 126 -21.86 20.38 -11.72
CA ASP A 126 -23.08 20.92 -12.36
C ASP A 126 -23.43 22.36 -11.94
N GLY A 127 -22.40 23.20 -11.75
CA GLY A 127 -22.55 24.60 -11.35
C GLY A 127 -22.78 24.84 -9.85
N VAL A 128 -22.86 23.78 -9.03
CA VAL A 128 -23.01 23.87 -7.57
C VAL A 128 -21.65 23.70 -6.90
N GLU A 129 -21.22 24.70 -6.12
CA GLU A 129 -20.00 24.63 -5.30
C GLU A 129 -20.27 23.88 -4.00
N MET A 130 -19.39 22.93 -3.68
CA MET A 130 -19.47 22.11 -2.47
C MET A 130 -18.07 21.71 -1.98
N PRO A 131 -17.89 21.30 -0.71
CA PRO A 131 -16.63 20.72 -0.28
C PRO A 131 -16.24 19.53 -1.15
N SER A 132 -14.96 19.44 -1.45
CA SER A 132 -14.41 18.28 -2.15
C SER A 132 -14.67 17.00 -1.35
N PHE A 133 -15.02 15.90 -2.02
CA PHE A 133 -15.02 14.59 -1.37
C PHE A 133 -13.62 14.26 -0.86
N ARG A 134 -13.46 14.01 0.44
CA ARG A 134 -12.16 13.74 1.08
C ARG A 134 -12.08 12.34 1.66
N GLY A 135 -13.02 11.47 1.33
CA GLY A 135 -13.10 10.13 1.88
C GLY A 135 -14.24 9.95 2.85
N ASP A 136 -14.74 8.72 2.95
CA ASP A 136 -15.93 8.40 3.73
C ASP A 136 -15.78 8.60 5.24
N ASN A 137 -14.55 8.67 5.74
CA ASN A 137 -14.28 9.01 7.13
C ASN A 137 -14.40 10.53 7.41
N ILE A 138 -14.58 11.36 6.38
CA ILE A 138 -14.73 12.82 6.49
C ILE A 138 -16.12 13.24 6.03
N ASN A 139 -16.49 12.96 4.79
CA ASN A 139 -17.76 13.38 4.19
C ASN A 139 -18.30 12.32 3.22
N GLY A 140 -19.56 12.47 2.80
CA GLY A 140 -20.20 11.57 1.86
C GLY A 140 -19.78 11.82 0.41
N PHE A 141 -19.93 10.78 -0.41
CA PHE A 141 -19.57 10.82 -1.82
C PHE A 141 -20.56 11.65 -2.67
N ASP A 142 -21.87 11.52 -2.42
CA ASP A 142 -22.92 12.15 -3.23
C ASP A 142 -22.65 13.63 -3.48
N ALA A 143 -22.86 14.07 -4.72
CA ALA A 143 -22.59 15.43 -5.17
C ALA A 143 -23.67 16.42 -4.71
N THR A 144 -23.92 16.46 -3.39
CA THR A 144 -24.84 17.41 -2.75
C THR A 144 -24.13 18.19 -1.64
N PRO A 145 -24.39 19.50 -1.47
CA PRO A 145 -23.77 20.30 -0.42
C PRO A 145 -23.92 19.68 0.98
N GLU A 146 -25.04 19.01 1.25
CA GLU A 146 -25.32 18.33 2.52
C GLU A 146 -24.41 17.13 2.73
N SER A 147 -24.30 16.24 1.73
CA SER A 147 -23.46 15.03 1.81
C SER A 147 -21.97 15.40 1.93
N ARG A 148 -21.56 16.50 1.30
CA ARG A 148 -20.17 16.97 1.31
C ARG A 148 -19.73 17.67 2.60
N LYS A 149 -20.62 17.96 3.54
CA LYS A 149 -20.21 18.52 4.83
C LYS A 149 -19.41 17.49 5.65
N PRO A 150 -18.24 17.88 6.19
CA PRO A 150 -17.51 17.03 7.13
C PRO A 150 -18.38 16.66 8.34
N ASP A 151 -18.51 15.37 8.60
CA ASP A 151 -19.31 14.82 9.70
C ASP A 151 -18.39 14.08 10.69
N PRO A 152 -18.26 14.56 11.95
CA PRO A 152 -17.43 13.91 12.96
C PRO A 152 -17.83 12.47 13.27
N SER A 153 -19.10 12.11 13.08
CA SER A 153 -19.60 10.76 13.34
C SER A 153 -18.91 9.71 12.46
N ARG A 154 -18.48 10.12 11.26
CA ARG A 154 -17.79 9.28 10.28
C ARG A 154 -16.42 8.80 10.74
N LEU A 155 -15.78 9.49 11.70
CA LEU A 155 -14.54 9.03 12.32
C LEU A 155 -14.74 7.71 13.06
N VAL A 156 -15.82 7.61 13.82
CA VAL A 156 -16.17 6.40 14.57
C VAL A 156 -16.67 5.31 13.62
N SER A 157 -17.46 5.69 12.60
CA SER A 157 -17.91 4.74 11.56
C SER A 157 -16.73 4.13 10.83
N ALA A 158 -15.70 4.89 10.48
CA ALA A 158 -14.49 4.39 9.83
C ALA A 158 -13.82 3.29 10.65
N TYR A 159 -13.67 3.49 11.96
CA TYR A 159 -13.12 2.45 12.85
C TYR A 159 -13.94 1.15 12.80
N PHE A 160 -15.27 1.23 12.84
CA PHE A 160 -16.11 0.02 12.83
C PHE A 160 -16.09 -0.69 11.48
N HIS A 161 -16.05 0.03 10.36
CA HIS A 161 -15.87 -0.58 9.03
C HIS A 161 -14.48 -1.20 8.88
N SER A 162 -13.44 -0.55 9.40
CA SER A 162 -12.09 -1.13 9.48
C SER A 162 -12.08 -2.42 10.29
N ALA A 163 -12.70 -2.42 11.48
CA ALA A 163 -12.75 -3.59 12.36
C ALA A 163 -13.52 -4.76 11.71
N ALA A 164 -14.68 -4.49 11.11
CA ALA A 164 -15.48 -5.49 10.42
C ALA A 164 -14.72 -6.09 9.22
N THR A 165 -14.11 -5.23 8.39
CA THR A 165 -13.32 -5.63 7.23
C THR A 165 -12.12 -6.49 7.62
N LEU A 166 -11.35 -6.06 8.63
CA LEU A 166 -10.18 -6.78 9.11
C LEU A 166 -10.56 -8.12 9.76
N ASN A 167 -11.62 -8.15 10.57
CA ASN A 167 -12.11 -9.39 11.17
C ASN A 167 -12.55 -10.40 10.09
N TYR A 168 -13.33 -9.95 9.11
CA TYR A 168 -13.75 -10.80 8.01
C TYR A 168 -12.56 -11.31 7.19
N MET A 169 -11.62 -10.43 6.82
CA MET A 169 -10.40 -10.82 6.10
C MET A 169 -9.60 -11.90 6.85
N ARG A 170 -9.37 -11.73 8.15
CA ARG A 170 -8.66 -12.72 8.99
C ARG A 170 -9.41 -14.05 9.04
N ALA A 171 -10.72 -14.01 9.24
CA ALA A 171 -11.56 -15.20 9.28
C ALA A 171 -11.51 -15.96 7.94
N SER A 172 -11.66 -15.26 6.82
CA SER A 172 -11.64 -15.86 5.48
C SER A 172 -10.28 -16.47 5.17
N LEU A 173 -9.17 -15.79 5.47
CA LEU A 173 -7.81 -16.34 5.31
C LEU A 173 -7.62 -17.62 6.13
N SER A 174 -8.05 -17.63 7.39
CA SER A 174 -7.97 -18.82 8.26
C SER A 174 -8.90 -19.97 7.85
N SER A 175 -9.94 -19.67 7.06
CA SER A 175 -10.95 -20.63 6.61
C SER A 175 -10.66 -21.21 5.22
N GLY A 176 -9.43 -21.03 4.72
CA GLY A 176 -8.98 -21.62 3.45
C GLY A 176 -9.14 -20.71 2.22
N LEU A 177 -9.50 -19.43 2.36
CA LEU A 177 -9.51 -18.51 1.22
C LEU A 177 -8.13 -18.41 0.56
N ALA A 178 -7.06 -18.64 1.31
CA ALA A 178 -5.69 -18.64 0.81
C ALA A 178 -5.11 -20.04 0.55
N ASP A 179 -5.95 -21.07 0.51
CA ASP A 179 -5.49 -22.45 0.30
C ASP A 179 -4.84 -22.63 -1.09
N LEU A 180 -3.55 -23.01 -1.06
CA LEU A 180 -2.74 -23.27 -2.25
C LEU A 180 -3.03 -24.64 -2.90
N HIS A 181 -3.80 -25.52 -2.27
CA HIS A 181 -4.27 -26.78 -2.88
C HIS A 181 -5.39 -26.52 -3.91
N SER A 182 -6.15 -25.44 -3.72
CA SER A 182 -7.21 -24.99 -4.63
C SER A 182 -7.04 -23.55 -5.14
N PRO A 183 -5.91 -23.15 -5.77
CA PRO A 183 -5.72 -21.79 -6.29
C PRO A 183 -6.63 -21.46 -7.47
N LEU A 184 -7.27 -22.49 -8.06
CA LEU A 184 -8.24 -22.34 -9.14
C LEU A 184 -9.63 -21.95 -8.62
N ASP A 185 -9.92 -22.20 -7.34
CA ASP A 185 -11.18 -21.82 -6.68
C ASP A 185 -11.21 -20.33 -6.32
N TRP A 186 -10.06 -19.64 -6.41
CA TRP A 186 -9.99 -18.17 -6.38
C TRP A 186 -10.73 -17.50 -7.53
N GLY A 187 -11.30 -18.27 -8.45
CA GLY A 187 -12.15 -17.80 -9.53
C GLY A 187 -11.31 -17.06 -10.56
N LEU A 188 -11.08 -17.67 -11.72
CA LEU A 188 -10.62 -16.96 -12.91
C LEU A 188 -11.81 -16.18 -13.51
N GLY A 189 -12.43 -15.30 -12.71
CA GLY A 189 -13.70 -14.65 -13.00
C GLY A 189 -13.75 -14.06 -14.40
N HIS A 190 -14.68 -14.57 -15.21
CA HIS A 190 -15.23 -14.07 -16.49
C HIS A 190 -14.33 -13.52 -17.62
N VAL A 191 -13.07 -13.13 -17.45
CA VAL A 191 -12.44 -12.28 -18.48
C VAL A 191 -10.91 -12.34 -18.57
N ILE A 192 -10.22 -13.37 -18.07
CA ILE A 192 -8.78 -13.53 -18.40
C ILE A 192 -8.64 -13.79 -19.90
N THR A 193 -7.80 -13.00 -20.60
CA THR A 193 -7.48 -13.27 -22.01
C THR A 193 -6.89 -14.69 -22.13
N PRO A 194 -7.10 -15.40 -23.27
CA PRO A 194 -6.61 -16.76 -23.42
C PRO A 194 -5.12 -16.92 -23.10
N SER A 195 -4.31 -15.93 -23.47
CA SER A 195 -2.87 -15.91 -23.22
C SER A 195 -2.49 -15.77 -21.74
N ILE A 196 -3.12 -14.86 -20.99
CA ILE A 196 -2.86 -14.70 -19.55
C ILE A 196 -3.36 -15.94 -18.80
N ARG A 197 -4.50 -16.49 -19.20
CA ARG A 197 -5.08 -17.69 -18.60
C ARG A 197 -4.11 -18.86 -18.75
N GLU A 198 -3.60 -19.08 -19.94
CA GLU A 198 -2.64 -20.16 -20.20
C GLU A 198 -1.37 -20.01 -19.35
N LYS A 199 -0.79 -18.79 -19.29
CA LYS A 199 0.39 -18.51 -18.45
C LYS A 199 0.10 -18.77 -16.97
N TYR A 200 -1.02 -18.30 -16.45
CA TYR A 200 -1.40 -18.49 -15.05
C TYR A 200 -1.66 -19.97 -14.73
N THR A 201 -2.40 -20.68 -15.59
CA THR A 201 -2.65 -22.13 -15.43
C THR A 201 -1.34 -22.93 -15.40
N LYS A 202 -0.34 -22.56 -16.21
CA LYS A 202 0.99 -23.19 -16.16
C LYS A 202 1.67 -23.00 -14.80
N ILE A 203 1.60 -21.80 -14.22
CA ILE A 203 2.16 -21.53 -12.89
C ILE A 203 1.43 -22.37 -11.83
N VAL A 204 0.10 -22.35 -11.83
CA VAL A 204 -0.71 -23.11 -10.86
C VAL A 204 -0.40 -24.60 -10.93
N ASN A 205 -0.31 -25.18 -12.13
CA ASN A 205 0.01 -26.59 -12.30
C ASN A 205 1.40 -26.93 -11.73
N ARG A 206 2.42 -26.09 -11.99
CA ARG A 206 3.76 -26.28 -11.43
C ARG A 206 3.78 -26.19 -9.90
N VAL A 207 3.05 -25.25 -9.32
CA VAL A 207 2.93 -25.11 -7.86
C VAL A 207 2.26 -26.34 -7.27
N LYS A 208 1.17 -26.82 -7.88
CA LYS A 208 0.50 -28.06 -7.46
C LYS A 208 1.43 -29.28 -7.51
N ASP A 209 2.23 -29.41 -8.57
CA ASP A 209 3.20 -30.50 -8.69
C ASP A 209 4.31 -30.41 -7.63
N ALA A 210 4.80 -29.20 -7.32
CA ALA A 210 5.78 -28.97 -6.27
C ALA A 210 5.22 -29.31 -4.87
N LEU A 211 4.00 -28.89 -4.56
CA LEU A 211 3.32 -29.24 -3.30
C LEU A 211 3.11 -30.76 -3.19
N ARG A 212 2.67 -31.41 -4.28
CA ARG A 212 2.55 -32.88 -4.33
C ARG A 212 3.90 -33.55 -4.08
N PHE A 213 4.99 -33.02 -4.64
CA PHE A 213 6.33 -33.55 -4.42
C PHE A 213 6.74 -33.41 -2.95
N MET A 214 6.57 -32.24 -2.33
CA MET A 214 6.85 -32.01 -0.90
C MET A 214 6.10 -33.01 -0.01
N GLN A 215 4.81 -33.23 -0.29
CA GLN A 215 4.00 -34.23 0.39
C GLN A 215 4.53 -35.65 0.18
N THR A 216 4.93 -35.99 -1.04
CA THR A 216 5.47 -37.33 -1.39
C THR A 216 6.77 -37.64 -0.66
N VAL A 217 7.63 -36.64 -0.44
CA VAL A 217 8.91 -36.81 0.29
C VAL A 217 8.76 -36.71 1.81
N GLY A 218 7.54 -36.61 2.34
CA GLY A 218 7.26 -36.58 3.77
C GLY A 218 7.59 -35.25 4.45
N ILE A 219 7.68 -34.15 3.69
CA ILE A 219 7.69 -32.80 4.29
C ILE A 219 6.25 -32.50 4.68
N ASP A 220 5.97 -32.65 5.97
CA ASP A 220 4.65 -32.45 6.57
C ASP A 220 4.22 -30.97 6.40
N THR A 221 3.15 -30.75 5.63
CA THR A 221 2.58 -29.44 5.32
C THR A 221 1.61 -28.93 6.38
N ASP A 222 1.22 -29.78 7.34
CA ASP A 222 0.13 -29.58 8.30
C ASP A 222 0.31 -28.40 9.29
N ARG A 223 1.45 -27.69 9.27
CA ARG A 223 1.73 -26.61 10.25
C ARG A 223 2.39 -25.34 9.71
N GLY A 224 2.67 -25.19 8.42
CA GLY A 224 3.47 -24.04 7.98
C GLY A 224 3.38 -23.59 6.52
N VAL A 225 2.70 -24.33 5.64
CA VAL A 225 2.52 -23.92 4.24
C VAL A 225 1.15 -23.24 4.00
N GLU A 226 0.22 -23.38 4.96
CA GLU A 226 -1.20 -23.02 4.77
C GLU A 226 -1.57 -21.59 5.20
N THR A 227 -0.78 -20.92 6.05
CA THR A 227 -1.14 -19.58 6.55
C THR A 227 -0.52 -18.49 5.70
N VAL A 228 -1.32 -17.86 4.85
CA VAL A 228 -0.92 -16.66 4.10
C VAL A 228 -1.27 -15.41 4.91
N ASP A 229 -0.25 -14.67 5.31
CA ASP A 229 -0.44 -13.38 5.97
C ASP A 229 -0.71 -12.25 4.96
N ILE A 230 -1.71 -11.43 5.27
CA ILE A 230 -1.98 -10.16 4.59
C ILE A 230 -2.04 -9.05 5.64
N TYR A 231 -1.13 -8.11 5.56
CA TYR A 231 -1.09 -6.93 6.42
C TYR A 231 -1.98 -5.83 5.86
N THR A 232 -2.51 -4.97 6.73
CA THR A 232 -3.29 -3.78 6.32
C THR A 232 -2.40 -2.54 6.20
N SER A 233 -2.83 -1.60 5.38
CA SER A 233 -2.18 -0.30 5.24
C SER A 233 -3.12 0.81 4.78
N HIS A 234 -2.80 2.03 5.18
CA HIS A 234 -3.45 3.25 4.70
C HIS A 234 -2.54 4.49 4.84
N GLU A 235 -2.90 5.57 4.15
CA GLU A 235 -2.27 6.88 4.34
C GLU A 235 -2.67 7.43 5.71
N GLY A 236 -1.68 7.71 6.58
CA GLY A 236 -1.93 8.32 7.88
C GLY A 236 -2.23 9.81 7.75
N LEU A 237 -3.33 10.15 7.06
CA LEU A 237 -3.66 11.51 6.64
C LEU A 237 -4.30 12.33 7.77
N LEU A 238 -5.29 11.76 8.47
CA LEU A 238 -6.06 12.44 9.49
C LEU A 238 -5.45 12.17 10.87
N LEU A 239 -4.55 13.05 11.30
CA LEU A 239 -3.67 12.79 12.46
C LEU A 239 -4.44 12.71 13.78
N GLU A 240 -5.59 13.35 13.92
CA GLU A 240 -6.48 13.20 15.08
C GLU A 240 -7.00 11.76 15.22
N TYR A 241 -7.40 11.17 14.08
CA TYR A 241 -7.83 9.78 14.01
C TYR A 241 -6.66 8.84 14.35
N GLU A 242 -5.50 9.04 13.73
CA GLU A 242 -4.31 8.22 13.98
C GLU A 242 -3.82 8.32 15.42
N GLN A 243 -3.77 9.53 15.99
CA GLN A 243 -3.42 9.75 17.39
C GLN A 243 -4.40 9.04 18.33
N SER A 244 -5.70 9.05 18.00
CA SER A 244 -6.72 8.38 18.83
C SER A 244 -6.59 6.86 18.82
N LEU A 245 -5.92 6.29 17.82
CA LEU A 245 -5.60 4.85 17.72
C LEU A 245 -4.13 4.55 18.03
N LEU A 246 -3.38 5.52 18.56
CA LEU A 246 -2.04 5.32 19.06
C LEU A 246 -2.08 4.66 20.45
N ARG A 247 -1.21 3.69 20.70
CA ARG A 247 -1.17 2.96 21.98
C ARG A 247 0.28 2.81 22.46
N HIS A 248 0.49 3.05 23.75
CA HIS A 248 1.78 2.84 24.40
C HIS A 248 1.87 1.39 24.91
N LEU A 249 2.41 0.50 24.08
CA LEU A 249 2.35 -0.95 24.27
C LEU A 249 3.73 -1.58 24.39
N LYS A 250 3.78 -2.80 24.93
CA LYS A 250 5.04 -3.56 25.05
C LYS A 250 5.59 -3.87 23.66
N ASN A 251 6.88 -3.62 23.46
CA ASN A 251 7.60 -4.08 22.30
C ASN A 251 7.97 -5.57 22.48
N PRO A 252 7.48 -6.49 21.62
CA PRO A 252 7.79 -7.91 21.72
C PRO A 252 9.26 -8.24 21.39
N ASP A 253 9.96 -7.39 20.63
CA ASP A 253 11.39 -7.54 20.31
C ASP A 253 12.21 -6.40 20.97
N PRO A 254 12.43 -6.46 22.30
CA PRO A 254 13.24 -5.46 23.00
C PRO A 254 14.72 -5.57 22.61
N PRO A 255 15.49 -4.46 22.61
CA PRO A 255 16.95 -4.55 22.65
C PRO A 255 17.37 -5.39 23.86
N THR A 256 18.32 -6.29 23.67
CA THR A 256 18.72 -7.38 24.58
C THR A 256 19.30 -6.95 25.94
N THR A 257 19.30 -5.65 26.26
CA THR A 257 19.95 -5.06 27.44
C THR A 257 18.99 -4.65 28.57
N SER A 258 17.66 -4.83 28.42
CA SER A 258 16.68 -4.40 29.43
C SER A 258 16.02 -5.57 30.16
N THR A 259 15.90 -5.47 31.49
CA THR A 259 15.21 -6.43 32.37
C THR A 259 13.69 -6.41 32.24
N GLN A 260 13.13 -5.42 31.54
CA GLN A 260 11.73 -5.41 31.06
C GLN A 260 11.66 -4.97 29.60
N PRO A 261 10.75 -5.52 28.77
CA PRO A 261 10.58 -5.07 27.40
C PRO A 261 10.16 -3.58 27.40
N PRO A 262 10.88 -2.69 26.68
CA PRO A 262 10.53 -1.30 26.63
C PRO A 262 9.16 -1.16 25.95
N LYS A 263 8.42 -0.16 26.38
CA LYS A 263 7.18 0.21 25.69
C LYS A 263 7.51 1.16 24.53
N SER A 264 6.72 1.09 23.49
CA SER A 264 6.80 1.99 22.34
C SER A 264 5.40 2.41 21.93
N TYR A 265 5.29 3.51 21.19
CA TYR A 265 4.03 3.96 20.66
C TYR A 265 3.76 3.28 19.32
N TYR A 266 2.66 2.56 19.23
CA TYR A 266 2.21 1.89 18.01
C TYR A 266 0.95 2.59 17.51
N ALA A 267 0.93 2.97 16.23
CA ALA A 267 -0.29 3.35 15.54
C ALA A 267 -1.07 2.07 15.26
N THR A 268 -2.07 1.79 16.10
CA THR A 268 -2.81 0.52 16.05
C THR A 268 -4.02 0.55 15.14
N SER A 269 -4.15 1.61 14.33
CA SER A 269 -5.10 1.69 13.23
C SER A 269 -4.75 0.74 12.08
N SER A 270 -3.46 0.41 11.89
CA SER A 270 -3.01 -0.48 10.82
C SER A 270 -1.58 -0.98 11.03
N HIS A 271 -1.19 -2.02 10.30
CA HIS A 271 0.15 -2.60 10.41
C HIS A 271 1.21 -1.65 9.84
N PHE A 272 0.92 -1.08 8.67
CA PHE A 272 1.79 -0.18 7.90
C PHE A 272 1.05 1.11 7.57
N LEU A 273 1.67 2.26 7.80
CA LEU A 273 1.11 3.56 7.42
C LEU A 273 2.05 4.28 6.49
N TRP A 274 1.56 5.14 5.61
CA TRP A 274 2.44 6.00 4.81
C TRP A 274 2.10 7.49 4.91
N ILE A 275 3.11 8.30 4.63
CA ILE A 275 2.99 9.75 4.42
C ILE A 275 2.86 10.02 2.91
N GLY A 276 1.81 10.74 2.52
CA GLY A 276 1.56 11.12 1.14
C GLY A 276 2.51 12.21 0.62
N ASP A 277 2.58 12.35 -0.70
CA ASP A 277 3.48 13.33 -1.35
C ASP A 277 3.10 14.79 -1.02
N ARG A 278 1.85 15.02 -0.63
CA ARG A 278 1.33 16.35 -0.24
C ARG A 278 1.51 16.68 1.25
N THR A 279 1.92 15.72 2.06
CA THR A 279 1.97 15.84 3.54
C THR A 279 3.34 15.53 4.13
N ARG A 280 4.34 15.23 3.30
CA ARG A 280 5.72 14.91 3.70
C ARG A 280 6.63 16.11 3.98
N GLN A 281 6.08 17.26 4.35
CA GLN A 281 6.91 18.43 4.67
C GLN A 281 7.82 18.10 5.86
N ILE A 282 9.13 18.32 5.72
CA ILE A 282 10.13 17.89 6.70
C ILE A 282 9.90 18.45 8.12
N ASN A 283 9.32 19.65 8.21
CA ASN A 283 8.95 20.31 9.46
C ASN A 283 7.44 20.25 9.77
N GLY A 284 6.70 19.43 9.02
CA GLY A 284 5.25 19.33 9.09
C GLY A 284 4.75 18.31 10.11
N ALA A 285 3.45 18.39 10.40
CA ALA A 285 2.75 17.56 11.38
C ALA A 285 2.86 16.05 11.10
N HIS A 286 2.71 15.61 9.85
CA HIS A 286 2.76 14.19 9.52
C HIS A 286 4.14 13.59 9.77
N VAL A 287 5.23 14.28 9.40
CA VAL A 287 6.59 13.81 9.69
C VAL A 287 6.84 13.75 11.19
N GLU A 288 6.37 14.75 11.95
CA GLU A 288 6.43 14.75 13.42
C GLU A 288 5.66 13.60 14.06
N PHE A 289 4.45 13.28 13.56
CA PHE A 289 3.71 12.13 14.07
C PHE A 289 4.46 10.82 13.80
N PHE A 290 4.91 10.62 12.56
CA PHE A 290 5.53 9.38 12.10
C PHE A 290 6.91 9.12 12.69
N ARG A 291 7.68 10.14 13.09
CA ARG A 291 9.02 9.94 13.67
C ARG A 291 9.02 9.16 14.99
N GLY A 292 7.91 9.15 15.73
CA GLY A 292 7.82 8.48 17.04
C GLY A 292 6.99 7.20 17.07
N ILE A 293 6.38 6.78 15.96
CA ILE A 293 5.66 5.50 15.92
C ILE A 293 6.60 4.34 15.64
N ALA A 294 6.33 3.19 16.25
CA ALA A 294 7.13 1.97 16.12
C ALA A 294 6.87 1.21 14.80
N ASN A 295 5.68 1.38 14.21
CA ASN A 295 5.27 0.75 12.95
C ASN A 295 6.28 0.96 11.82
N PRO A 296 6.44 0.02 10.88
CA PRO A 296 7.09 0.34 9.61
C PRO A 296 6.26 1.38 8.86
N ILE A 297 6.94 2.29 8.17
CA ILE A 297 6.31 3.44 7.52
C ILE A 297 6.67 3.53 6.05
N GLY A 298 5.73 4.02 5.24
CA GLY A 298 5.96 4.41 3.85
C GLY A 298 6.09 5.92 3.70
N ILE A 299 6.84 6.36 2.70
CA ILE A 299 6.91 7.78 2.32
C ILE A 299 6.83 7.86 0.79
N LYS A 300 5.81 8.53 0.27
CA LYS A 300 5.73 8.82 -1.17
C LYS A 300 6.85 9.79 -1.55
N ILE A 301 7.62 9.46 -2.57
CA ILE A 301 8.62 10.37 -3.15
C ILE A 301 8.27 10.62 -4.62
N GLY A 302 8.14 11.90 -4.97
CA GLY A 302 7.80 12.36 -6.30
C GLY A 302 8.86 13.28 -6.90
N PRO A 303 8.62 13.83 -8.11
CA PRO A 303 9.57 14.69 -8.82
C PRO A 303 9.95 16.00 -8.09
N SER A 304 9.18 16.40 -7.08
CA SER A 304 9.48 17.60 -6.27
C SER A 304 10.46 17.33 -5.13
N MET A 305 10.73 16.07 -4.78
CA MET A 305 11.69 15.71 -3.74
C MET A 305 13.11 15.95 -4.25
N THR A 306 13.95 16.57 -3.43
CA THR A 306 15.39 16.65 -3.69
C THR A 306 16.14 15.52 -2.97
N PRO A 307 17.31 15.08 -3.47
CA PRO A 307 18.11 14.07 -2.77
C PRO A 307 18.53 14.48 -1.35
N ALA A 308 18.87 15.76 -1.13
CA ALA A 308 19.23 16.27 0.20
C ALA A 308 18.04 16.25 1.17
N GLU A 309 16.86 16.68 0.71
CA GLU A 309 15.62 16.62 1.49
C GLU A 309 15.28 15.17 1.87
N LEU A 310 15.41 14.23 0.93
CA LEU A 310 15.18 12.80 1.17
C LEU A 310 16.07 12.26 2.29
N THR A 311 17.37 12.55 2.25
CA THR A 311 18.31 12.08 3.29
C THR A 311 18.00 12.70 4.65
N SER A 312 17.68 14.00 4.69
CA SER A 312 17.31 14.69 5.94
C SER A 312 16.00 14.13 6.53
N LEU A 313 15.03 13.80 5.67
CA LEU A 313 13.79 13.17 6.08
C LEU A 313 14.03 11.79 6.70
N LEU A 314 14.90 10.98 6.11
CA LEU A 314 15.29 9.67 6.65
C LEU A 314 15.98 9.78 8.01
N ASP A 315 16.85 10.77 8.20
CA ASP A 315 17.51 11.02 9.49
C ASP A 315 16.49 11.37 10.60
N ILE A 316 15.39 12.03 10.26
CA ILE A 316 14.33 12.39 11.23
C ILE A 316 13.47 11.18 11.61
N VAL A 317 12.99 10.42 10.62
CA VAL A 317 11.99 9.36 10.85
C VAL A 317 12.62 8.00 11.18
N ASN A 318 13.91 7.82 10.88
CA ASN A 318 14.67 6.61 11.17
C ASN A 318 16.07 6.91 11.70
N PRO A 319 16.21 7.68 12.81
CA PRO A 319 17.51 8.10 13.33
C PRO A 319 18.39 6.90 13.76
N ALA A 320 17.75 5.80 14.19
CA ALA A 320 18.43 4.57 14.55
C ALA A 320 18.86 3.72 13.33
N ARG A 321 18.52 4.15 12.10
CA ARG A 321 18.83 3.45 10.85
C ARG A 321 18.37 2.00 10.85
N GLU A 322 17.20 1.76 11.43
CA GLU A 322 16.59 0.44 11.44
C GLU A 322 16.30 -0.01 9.99
N ILE A 323 16.87 -1.14 9.60
CA ILE A 323 16.76 -1.68 8.23
C ILE A 323 15.30 -2.03 7.93
N GLY A 324 14.78 -1.53 6.81
CA GLY A 324 13.39 -1.77 6.41
C GLY A 324 12.33 -1.05 7.23
N LYS A 325 12.72 -0.17 8.17
CA LYS A 325 11.79 0.71 8.90
C LYS A 325 11.02 1.65 7.98
N VAL A 326 11.71 2.18 6.97
CA VAL A 326 11.14 3.10 5.99
C VAL A 326 11.07 2.41 4.64
N THR A 327 9.92 2.54 4.00
CA THR A 327 9.70 2.20 2.60
C THR A 327 9.60 3.48 1.79
N LEU A 328 10.51 3.68 0.84
CA LEU A 328 10.48 4.78 -0.12
C LEU A 328 9.63 4.39 -1.32
N ILE A 329 8.47 5.04 -1.45
CA ILE A 329 7.47 4.71 -2.46
C ILE A 329 7.59 5.73 -3.60
N SER A 330 8.38 5.37 -4.61
CA SER A 330 8.65 6.20 -5.79
C SER A 330 7.45 6.31 -6.71
N ARG A 331 7.06 7.54 -7.04
CA ARG A 331 6.06 7.85 -8.07
C ARG A 331 6.54 9.05 -8.88
N TYR A 332 7.23 8.84 -9.98
CA TYR A 332 7.76 9.94 -10.80
C TYR A 332 6.90 10.19 -12.04
N GLY A 333 6.26 9.15 -12.55
CA GLY A 333 5.70 9.10 -13.89
C GLY A 333 6.71 8.53 -14.88
N ALA A 334 6.23 7.78 -15.87
CA ALA A 334 7.05 7.10 -16.88
C ALA A 334 7.99 8.05 -17.63
N ALA A 335 7.55 9.28 -17.88
CA ALA A 335 8.34 10.30 -18.57
C ALA A 335 9.44 10.94 -17.72
N LYS A 336 9.43 10.74 -16.39
CA LYS A 336 10.29 11.48 -15.45
C LYS A 336 11.19 10.56 -14.63
N ILE A 337 10.85 9.29 -14.44
CA ILE A 337 11.57 8.38 -13.53
C ILE A 337 13.09 8.37 -13.77
N SER A 338 13.54 8.30 -15.01
CA SER A 338 14.97 8.27 -15.38
C SER A 338 15.73 9.54 -14.98
N GLN A 339 15.05 10.67 -14.84
CA GLN A 339 15.65 11.94 -14.40
C GLN A 339 15.88 11.99 -12.88
N TYR A 340 15.00 11.37 -12.09
CA TYR A 340 14.97 11.58 -10.63
C TYR A 340 15.43 10.38 -9.81
N LEU A 341 15.02 9.16 -10.17
CA LEU A 341 15.29 7.98 -9.35
C LEU A 341 16.80 7.71 -9.14
N PRO A 342 17.69 7.84 -10.15
CA PRO A 342 19.12 7.57 -9.97
C PRO A 342 19.77 8.43 -8.87
N ALA A 343 19.48 9.73 -8.84
CA ALA A 343 20.05 10.65 -7.85
C ALA A 343 19.52 10.38 -6.44
N HIS A 344 18.26 9.96 -6.30
CA HIS A 344 17.69 9.55 -5.02
C HIS A 344 18.33 8.26 -4.49
N ILE A 345 18.54 7.25 -5.35
CA ILE A 345 19.23 6.01 -4.98
C ILE A 345 20.63 6.32 -4.47
N ALA A 346 21.41 7.09 -5.22
CA ALA A 346 22.78 7.45 -4.86
C ALA A 346 22.85 8.19 -3.51
N ALA A 347 21.94 9.13 -3.26
CA ALA A 347 21.90 9.85 -1.98
C ALA A 347 21.54 8.95 -0.80
N VAL A 348 20.59 8.03 -0.96
CA VAL A 348 20.24 7.07 0.08
C VAL A 348 21.40 6.10 0.35
N GLN A 349 22.05 5.57 -0.69
CA GLN A 349 23.25 4.73 -0.53
C GLN A 349 24.36 5.47 0.23
N ALA A 350 24.64 6.73 -0.14
CA ALA A 350 25.65 7.56 0.53
C ALA A 350 25.26 7.89 1.98
N SER A 351 23.96 8.00 2.28
CA SER A 351 23.48 8.29 3.63
C SER A 351 23.69 7.13 4.60
N GLY A 352 23.79 5.89 4.12
CA GLY A 352 23.90 4.66 4.93
C GLY A 352 22.56 4.15 5.50
N HIS A 353 21.43 4.74 5.10
CA HIS A 353 20.10 4.17 5.36
C HIS A 353 19.83 2.99 4.42
N ILE A 354 19.12 1.97 4.91
CA ILE A 354 18.73 0.80 4.11
C ILE A 354 17.19 0.68 4.12
N PRO A 355 16.49 1.50 3.32
CA PRO A 355 15.03 1.44 3.19
C PRO A 355 14.59 0.30 2.26
N VAL A 356 13.31 -0.01 2.29
CA VAL A 356 12.67 -0.73 1.17
C VAL A 356 12.42 0.27 0.03
N TRP A 357 12.81 -0.07 -1.19
CA TRP A 357 12.42 0.67 -2.38
C TRP A 357 11.15 0.08 -2.98
N GLN A 358 10.14 0.90 -3.25
CA GLN A 358 8.88 0.47 -3.82
C GLN A 358 8.49 1.39 -4.98
N CYS A 359 7.95 0.82 -6.05
CA CYS A 359 7.45 1.59 -7.19
C CYS A 359 5.93 1.73 -7.09
N ASP A 360 5.45 2.97 -7.12
CA ASP A 360 4.06 3.36 -7.34
C ASP A 360 3.94 3.91 -8.77
N PRO A 361 3.74 3.03 -9.77
CA PRO A 361 3.64 3.43 -11.17
C PRO A 361 2.28 4.05 -11.51
N MET A 362 1.42 4.31 -10.52
CA MET A 362 0.03 4.70 -10.74
C MET A 362 -0.12 6.22 -10.64
N HIS A 363 0.25 6.78 -9.49
CA HIS A 363 -0.01 8.20 -9.21
C HIS A 363 0.75 9.10 -10.17
N GLY A 364 1.96 8.68 -10.60
CA GLY A 364 2.82 9.34 -11.59
C GLY A 364 2.17 9.62 -12.93
N ASN A 365 1.26 8.74 -13.35
CA ASN A 365 0.76 8.61 -14.73
C ASN A 365 -0.75 8.90 -14.84
N THR A 366 -1.29 9.71 -13.93
CA THR A 366 -2.71 10.10 -13.99
C THR A 366 -2.89 11.26 -14.95
N GLN A 367 -3.87 11.13 -15.84
CA GLN A 367 -4.25 12.14 -16.81
C GLN A 367 -5.78 12.29 -16.87
N ALA A 368 -6.26 13.31 -17.57
CA ALA A 368 -7.69 13.49 -17.85
C ALA A 368 -7.95 13.31 -19.35
N THR A 369 -9.03 12.63 -19.70
CA THR A 369 -9.55 12.58 -21.07
C THR A 369 -10.02 13.97 -21.52
N PRO A 370 -10.28 14.19 -22.83
CA PRO A 370 -10.90 15.42 -23.30
C PRO A 370 -12.25 15.74 -22.63
N SER A 371 -12.98 14.71 -22.18
CA SER A 371 -14.23 14.84 -21.42
C SER A 371 -14.06 15.08 -19.92
N GLY A 372 -12.81 15.18 -19.43
CA GLY A 372 -12.50 15.46 -18.03
C GLY A 372 -12.49 14.24 -17.10
N VAL A 373 -12.71 13.04 -17.63
CA VAL A 373 -12.64 11.78 -16.87
C VAL A 373 -11.18 11.47 -16.58
N LYS A 374 -10.83 11.24 -15.31
CA LYS A 374 -9.47 10.80 -14.98
C LYS A 374 -9.25 9.38 -15.50
N THR A 375 -8.09 9.11 -16.06
CA THR A 375 -7.64 7.77 -16.43
C THR A 375 -6.12 7.66 -16.27
N ARG A 376 -5.60 6.45 -16.49
CA ARG A 376 -4.17 6.14 -16.56
C ARG A 376 -3.96 5.22 -17.75
N HIS A 377 -2.95 5.46 -18.58
CA HIS A 377 -2.57 4.50 -19.61
C HIS A 377 -1.76 3.37 -18.99
N PHE A 378 -2.21 2.14 -19.22
CA PHE A 378 -1.52 0.94 -18.77
C PHE A 378 -0.08 0.86 -19.30
N SER A 379 0.19 1.37 -20.51
CA SER A 379 1.54 1.42 -21.08
C SER A 379 2.50 2.27 -20.25
N ASP A 380 2.03 3.39 -19.69
CA ASP A 380 2.86 4.27 -18.87
C ASP A 380 3.11 3.66 -17.50
N ILE A 381 2.09 3.03 -16.92
CA ILE A 381 2.22 2.26 -15.67
C ILE A 381 3.27 1.14 -15.84
N LEU A 382 3.17 0.37 -16.92
CA LEU A 382 4.11 -0.69 -17.25
C LEU A 382 5.53 -0.14 -17.48
N SER A 383 5.64 0.97 -18.21
CA SER A 383 6.91 1.63 -18.52
C SER A 383 7.62 2.15 -17.27
N GLU A 384 6.92 2.81 -16.35
CA GLU A 384 7.53 3.29 -15.11
C GLU A 384 8.04 2.13 -14.25
N LEU A 385 7.26 1.05 -14.12
CA LEU A 385 7.68 -0.13 -13.36
C LEU A 385 8.90 -0.81 -13.98
N LYS A 386 8.93 -0.96 -15.31
CA LYS A 386 10.07 -1.51 -16.04
C LYS A 386 11.32 -0.65 -15.84
N GLN A 387 11.20 0.67 -16.03
CA GLN A 387 12.31 1.59 -15.82
C GLN A 387 12.82 1.56 -14.37
N ALA A 388 11.94 1.44 -13.37
CA ALA A 388 12.35 1.33 -11.97
C ALA A 388 13.24 0.10 -11.74
N LEU A 389 12.86 -1.07 -12.28
CA LEU A 389 13.64 -2.30 -12.20
C LEU A 389 15.03 -2.13 -12.85
N GLU A 390 15.07 -1.57 -14.06
CA GLU A 390 16.30 -1.34 -14.82
C GLU A 390 17.23 -0.32 -14.14
N ILE A 391 16.69 0.79 -13.64
CA ILE A 391 17.45 1.83 -12.93
C ILE A 391 18.03 1.29 -11.63
N HIS A 392 17.24 0.53 -10.87
CA HIS A 392 17.74 -0.10 -9.65
C HIS A 392 18.92 -1.03 -9.94
N ARG A 393 18.77 -1.93 -10.93
CA ARG A 393 19.83 -2.84 -11.39
C ARG A 393 21.08 -2.07 -11.79
N ALA A 394 20.96 -1.04 -12.62
CA ALA A 394 22.08 -0.22 -13.07
C ALA A 394 22.79 0.53 -11.93
N ALA A 395 22.07 0.87 -10.86
CA ALA A 395 22.60 1.56 -9.68
C ALA A 395 23.16 0.61 -8.60
N GLY A 396 23.25 -0.71 -8.85
CA GLY A 396 23.66 -1.69 -7.85
C GLY A 396 22.73 -1.75 -6.64
N SER A 397 21.46 -1.42 -6.86
CA SER A 397 20.38 -1.53 -5.88
C SER A 397 19.31 -2.47 -6.44
N PHE A 398 18.22 -2.68 -5.72
CA PHE A 398 17.12 -3.50 -6.23
C PHE A 398 15.79 -2.87 -5.85
N LEU A 399 14.81 -3.06 -6.73
CA LEU A 399 13.43 -2.71 -6.42
C LEU A 399 12.88 -3.74 -5.43
N GLY A 400 12.44 -3.30 -4.26
CA GLY A 400 11.93 -4.18 -3.20
C GLY A 400 10.41 -4.43 -3.29
N GLY A 401 9.67 -3.73 -4.13
CA GLY A 401 8.23 -3.93 -4.21
C GLY A 401 7.49 -3.04 -5.20
N MET A 402 6.17 -3.25 -5.29
CA MET A 402 5.24 -2.35 -5.98
C MET A 402 4.05 -1.93 -5.11
N HIS A 403 3.54 -0.72 -5.34
CA HIS A 403 2.38 -0.13 -4.67
C HIS A 403 1.32 0.21 -5.72
N LEU A 404 0.25 -0.56 -5.75
CA LEU A 404 -0.77 -0.48 -6.80
C LEU A 404 -2.11 -0.02 -6.24
N GLU A 405 -2.88 0.66 -7.09
CA GLU A 405 -4.32 0.86 -6.89
C GLU A 405 -5.04 -0.11 -7.82
N LEU A 406 -5.74 -1.09 -7.24
CA LEU A 406 -6.34 -2.21 -7.95
C LEU A 406 -7.65 -2.66 -7.30
N THR A 407 -8.49 -3.32 -8.08
CA THR A 407 -9.70 -3.99 -7.60
C THR A 407 -9.87 -5.33 -8.32
N GLY A 408 -10.43 -6.32 -7.61
CA GLY A 408 -10.83 -7.60 -8.20
C GLY A 408 -12.12 -7.51 -9.02
N GLU A 409 -12.76 -6.33 -9.06
CA GLU A 409 -13.91 -6.07 -9.90
C GLU A 409 -13.51 -5.84 -11.36
N ALA A 410 -14.43 -6.16 -12.28
CA ALA A 410 -14.27 -5.93 -13.71
C ALA A 410 -14.54 -4.46 -14.09
N VAL A 411 -13.72 -3.54 -13.58
CA VAL A 411 -13.84 -2.10 -13.83
C VAL A 411 -13.17 -1.66 -15.13
N THR A 412 -13.62 -0.53 -15.67
CA THR A 412 -13.06 0.13 -16.86
C THR A 412 -12.51 1.51 -16.49
N GLU A 413 -11.38 1.52 -15.77
CA GLU A 413 -10.82 2.75 -15.19
C GLU A 413 -9.47 3.16 -15.83
N CYS A 414 -8.58 2.20 -16.11
CA CYS A 414 -7.28 2.44 -16.78
C CYS A 414 -7.31 1.98 -18.24
N VAL A 415 -6.96 2.86 -19.18
CA VAL A 415 -6.93 2.58 -20.63
C VAL A 415 -5.79 1.62 -20.99
N GLY A 416 -6.03 0.72 -21.96
CA GLY A 416 -5.04 -0.23 -22.49
C GLY A 416 -5.05 -1.60 -21.80
N GLY A 417 -3.86 -2.21 -21.71
CA GLY A 417 -3.68 -3.61 -21.28
C GLY A 417 -4.06 -4.61 -22.37
N ALA A 418 -3.93 -5.91 -22.11
CA ALA A 418 -4.28 -6.95 -23.08
C ALA A 418 -5.78 -6.96 -23.44
N GLY A 419 -6.62 -6.35 -22.61
CA GLY A 419 -8.03 -6.13 -22.89
C GLY A 419 -8.32 -5.02 -23.91
N GLY A 420 -7.34 -4.17 -24.23
CA GLY A 420 -7.48 -3.10 -25.22
C GLY A 420 -8.51 -2.04 -24.85
N LEU A 421 -8.70 -1.74 -23.55
CA LEU A 421 -9.69 -0.77 -23.11
C LEU A 421 -9.40 0.61 -23.71
N THR A 422 -10.38 1.24 -24.35
CA THR A 422 -10.28 2.59 -24.93
C THR A 422 -10.89 3.63 -23.99
N GLU A 423 -10.65 4.92 -24.26
CA GLU A 423 -11.30 6.01 -23.50
C GLU A 423 -12.83 5.96 -23.58
N GLU A 424 -13.38 5.54 -24.73
CA GLU A 424 -14.83 5.37 -24.93
C GLU A 424 -15.40 4.26 -24.02
N GLY A 425 -14.63 3.22 -23.74
CA GLY A 425 -15.04 2.13 -22.85
C GLY A 425 -15.01 2.48 -21.36
N LEU A 426 -14.45 3.64 -20.97
CA LEU A 426 -14.38 4.02 -19.56
C LEU A 426 -15.77 4.10 -18.93
N SER A 427 -16.76 4.66 -19.63
CA SER A 427 -18.12 4.84 -19.08
C SER A 427 -18.87 3.55 -18.78
N GLU A 428 -18.39 2.38 -19.23
CA GLU A 428 -19.07 1.11 -19.00
C GLU A 428 -19.13 0.72 -17.51
N ARG A 429 -18.00 0.83 -16.80
CA ARG A 429 -17.83 0.41 -15.40
C ARG A 429 -16.74 1.22 -14.69
N TYR A 430 -16.82 2.55 -14.78
CA TYR A 430 -15.99 3.46 -13.98
C TYR A 430 -16.59 3.62 -12.58
N THR A 431 -16.08 2.88 -11.59
CA THR A 431 -16.69 2.81 -10.24
C THR A 431 -15.85 3.46 -9.15
N THR A 432 -14.61 3.87 -9.44
CA THR A 432 -13.79 4.65 -8.51
C THR A 432 -14.27 6.09 -8.39
N PHE A 433 -14.18 6.61 -7.17
CA PHE A 433 -14.53 7.98 -6.82
C PHE A 433 -13.32 8.88 -6.59
N CYS A 434 -12.12 8.32 -6.75
CA CYS A 434 -10.87 9.06 -6.59
C CYS A 434 -10.02 8.89 -7.85
N ASP A 435 -9.04 7.99 -7.81
CA ASP A 435 -8.17 7.75 -8.95
C ASP A 435 -8.45 6.37 -9.60
N PRO A 436 -8.21 6.23 -10.92
CA PRO A 436 -8.39 5.00 -11.70
C PRO A 436 -7.60 3.79 -11.18
N ARG A 437 -8.26 2.67 -10.93
CA ARG A 437 -7.67 1.41 -10.48
C ARG A 437 -7.39 0.48 -11.65
N LEU A 438 -6.42 -0.40 -11.46
CA LEU A 438 -6.23 -1.56 -12.32
C LEU A 438 -7.35 -2.56 -12.06
N ASN A 439 -7.93 -3.12 -13.11
CA ASN A 439 -8.74 -4.34 -12.98
C ASN A 439 -7.83 -5.57 -12.85
N GLU A 440 -8.45 -6.73 -12.56
CA GLU A 440 -7.77 -8.02 -12.39
C GLU A 440 -6.75 -8.32 -13.50
N LYS A 441 -7.11 -8.14 -14.77
CA LYS A 441 -6.23 -8.48 -15.91
C LYS A 441 -4.97 -7.63 -15.91
N GLN A 442 -5.15 -6.32 -15.81
CA GLN A 442 -4.06 -5.35 -15.85
C GLN A 442 -3.12 -5.56 -14.65
N ALA A 443 -3.69 -5.86 -13.47
CA ALA A 443 -2.90 -6.17 -12.27
C ALA A 443 -2.06 -7.45 -12.45
N LEU A 444 -2.64 -8.52 -13.02
CA LEU A 444 -1.89 -9.75 -13.33
C LEU A 444 -0.80 -9.53 -14.38
N GLU A 445 -1.05 -8.71 -15.42
CA GLU A 445 -0.03 -8.36 -16.41
C GLU A 445 1.21 -7.70 -15.78
N LEU A 446 1.03 -6.81 -14.80
CA LEU A 446 2.15 -6.23 -14.06
C LEU A 446 2.90 -7.26 -13.23
N ALA A 447 2.20 -8.19 -12.58
CA ALA A 447 2.85 -9.29 -11.85
C ALA A 447 3.72 -10.14 -12.79
N PHE A 448 3.23 -10.44 -14.00
CA PHE A 448 4.01 -11.16 -15.01
C PHE A 448 5.22 -10.38 -15.53
N LEU A 449 5.16 -9.06 -15.65
CA LEU A 449 6.32 -8.23 -16.01
C LEU A 449 7.43 -8.39 -14.96
N VAL A 450 7.10 -8.17 -13.69
CA VAL A 450 8.08 -8.26 -12.58
C VAL A 450 8.64 -9.67 -12.48
N ALA A 451 7.77 -10.68 -12.57
CA ALA A 451 8.16 -12.08 -12.61
C ALA A 451 9.14 -12.39 -13.75
N GLY A 452 8.91 -11.85 -14.95
CA GLY A 452 9.80 -12.02 -16.09
C GLY A 452 11.18 -11.40 -15.86
N PHE A 453 11.22 -10.16 -15.37
CA PHE A 453 12.47 -9.44 -15.12
C PHE A 453 13.42 -10.18 -14.17
N TYR A 454 12.91 -10.69 -13.04
CA TYR A 454 13.78 -11.41 -12.09
C TYR A 454 14.23 -12.77 -12.60
N ARG A 455 13.43 -13.44 -13.43
CA ARG A 455 13.85 -14.69 -14.07
C ARG A 455 15.00 -14.48 -15.05
N GLU A 456 14.91 -13.44 -15.89
CA GLU A 456 15.98 -13.09 -16.82
C GLU A 456 17.27 -12.77 -16.04
N LEU A 457 17.15 -12.08 -14.90
CA LEU A 457 18.30 -11.76 -14.05
C LEU A 457 18.93 -12.99 -13.38
N ASP A 458 18.13 -13.94 -12.89
CA ASP A 458 18.64 -15.19 -12.33
C ASP A 458 19.31 -16.07 -13.40
N GLU A 459 18.78 -16.07 -14.63
CA GLU A 459 19.35 -16.77 -15.79
C GLU A 459 20.71 -16.14 -16.19
N GLU A 460 20.80 -14.79 -16.25
CA GLU A 460 22.07 -14.07 -16.51
C GLU A 460 23.15 -14.38 -15.45
N LEU A 461 22.79 -14.39 -14.15
CA LEU A 461 23.73 -14.70 -13.07
C LEU A 461 24.23 -16.14 -13.09
N ALA A 462 23.37 -17.10 -13.45
CA ALA A 462 23.76 -18.50 -13.56
C ALA A 462 24.73 -18.76 -14.73
N GLU A 463 24.63 -17.99 -15.82
CA GLU A 463 25.57 -18.04 -16.94
C GLU A 463 26.95 -17.48 -16.53
N ASP A 464 27.00 -16.36 -15.81
CA ASP A 464 28.25 -15.76 -15.33
C ASP A 464 29.00 -16.65 -14.31
N GLU A 465 28.30 -17.41 -13.44
CA GLU A 465 28.92 -18.35 -12.50
C GLU A 465 29.45 -19.64 -13.17
N SER A 466 29.08 -19.88 -14.43
CA SER A 466 29.47 -21.08 -15.19
C SER A 466 30.72 -20.92 -16.07
N ILE A 467 31.27 -19.70 -16.13
CA ILE A 467 32.50 -19.31 -16.85
C ILE A 467 33.64 -19.13 -15.85
#